data_AF-A0A965M9I3-F1
#
_entry.id   AF-A0A965M9I3-F1
#
_cell.length_a   1.000
_cell.length_b   1.000
_cell.length_c   1.000
_cell.angle_alpha   90.00
_cell.angle_beta   90.00
_cell.angle_gamma   90.00
#
_symmetry.space_group_name_H-M   'P 1'
#
loop_
_entity.id
_entity.type
_entity.pdbx_description
1 polymer ?
#
loop_
_entity_poly.entity_id
_entity_poly.type
_entity_poly.pdbx_seq_one_letter_code
_entity_poly.pdbx_strand_id
1 'polypeptide(L)'
;MLTGSSLLNKVNEMQAQNPPAKMSEIVRACGYELEGKLQYTAFYTELLTVKGLINNETLENEISEENQELYQELCNRYGADAIDAFLELYDENDLGHFEDAYRGSYDSEAAFAEEFTADIYGFDAPSFVVVDWDATWNCNLCYDFDFEDGFVFNKNW
;
A
#
# COMPACT_ATOMS: atom_id res chain seq x y z
N MET A 1 10.62 11.02 21.59
CA MET A 1 11.25 11.38 20.31
C MET A 1 10.78 12.78 19.94
N LEU A 2 11.70 13.67 19.55
CA LEU A 2 11.38 14.99 19.00
C LEU A 2 10.96 14.81 17.53
N THR A 3 9.95 15.53 17.09
CA THR A 3 9.48 15.55 15.70
C THR A 3 9.30 17.00 15.23
N GLY A 4 8.98 17.20 13.94
CA GLY A 4 8.62 18.53 13.45
C GLY A 4 9.76 19.55 13.50
N SER A 5 9.38 20.84 13.56
CA SER A 5 10.32 21.96 13.70
C SER A 5 11.20 21.87 14.95
N SER A 6 10.74 21.20 16.02
CA SER A 6 11.52 21.01 17.25
C SER A 6 12.72 20.08 17.03
N LEU A 7 12.57 19.03 16.24
CA LEU A 7 13.66 18.15 15.83
C LEU A 7 14.71 18.92 15.04
N LEU A 8 14.28 19.65 14.00
CA LEU A 8 15.18 20.41 13.12
C LEU A 8 15.98 21.46 13.89
N ASN A 9 15.32 22.21 14.77
CA ASN A 9 15.98 23.22 15.61
C ASN A 9 17.04 22.59 16.51
N LYS A 10 16.74 21.44 17.12
CA LYS A 10 17.68 20.78 18.03
C LYS A 10 18.91 20.24 17.32
N VAL A 11 18.72 19.64 16.14
CA VAL A 11 19.83 19.16 15.30
C VAL A 11 20.74 20.30 14.89
N ASN A 12 20.17 21.41 14.41
CA ASN A 12 20.94 22.59 14.01
C ASN A 12 21.73 23.19 15.18
N GLU A 13 21.11 23.29 16.37
CA GLU A 13 21.77 23.78 17.58
C GLU A 13 23.00 22.93 17.95
N MET A 14 22.87 21.60 17.92
CA MET A 14 23.94 20.68 18.29
C MET A 14 25.05 20.59 17.25
N GLN A 15 24.72 20.72 15.96
CA GLN A 15 25.69 20.77 14.88
C GLN A 15 26.47 22.09 14.85
N ALA A 16 25.88 23.18 15.36
CA ALA A 16 26.54 24.49 15.46
C ALA A 16 27.54 24.59 16.64
N GLN A 17 27.65 23.56 17.49
CA GLN A 17 28.61 23.51 18.58
C GLN A 17 30.05 23.37 18.06
N ASN A 18 31.04 23.76 18.87
CA ASN A 18 32.46 23.62 18.51
C ASN A 18 33.23 22.85 19.62
N PRO A 19 33.62 21.58 19.38
CA PRO A 19 33.39 20.80 18.16
C PRO A 19 31.90 20.43 17.99
N PRO A 20 31.44 20.17 16.75
CA PRO A 20 30.08 19.71 16.51
C PRO A 20 29.80 18.41 17.26
N ALA A 21 28.61 18.30 17.85
CA ALA A 21 28.20 17.08 18.54
C ALA A 21 28.19 15.90 17.57
N LYS A 22 28.52 14.71 18.07
CA LYS A 22 28.50 13.50 17.23
C LYS A 22 27.06 13.13 16.90
N MET A 23 26.85 12.55 15.72
CA MET A 23 25.50 12.15 15.29
C MET A 23 24.83 11.20 16.29
N SER A 24 25.57 10.26 16.88
CA SER A 24 25.03 9.35 17.91
C SER A 24 24.53 10.08 19.17
N GLU A 25 25.16 11.21 19.53
CA GLU A 25 24.74 12.06 20.65
C GLU A 25 23.52 12.89 20.29
N ILE A 26 23.44 13.38 19.05
CA ILE A 26 22.30 14.12 18.52
C ILE A 26 21.05 13.22 18.47
N VAL A 27 21.17 12.01 17.92
CA VAL A 27 20.08 11.03 17.82
C VAL A 27 19.56 10.66 19.20
N ARG A 28 20.46 10.42 20.16
CA ARG A 28 20.10 10.19 21.57
C ARG A 28 19.42 11.39 22.19
N ALA A 29 19.95 12.60 22.00
CA ALA A 29 19.37 13.83 22.54
C ALA A 29 17.99 14.16 21.97
N CYS A 30 17.72 13.74 20.73
CA CYS A 30 16.40 13.85 20.10
C CYS A 30 15.43 12.72 20.54
N GLY A 31 15.88 11.80 21.40
CA GLY A 31 15.05 10.77 22.01
C GLY A 31 14.84 9.53 21.15
N TYR A 32 15.70 9.28 20.16
CA TYR A 32 15.66 8.12 19.26
C TYR A 32 16.56 6.98 19.77
N GLU A 33 16.51 6.69 21.07
CA GLU A 33 17.17 5.53 21.66
C GLU A 33 16.10 4.63 22.30
N LEU A 34 15.97 3.42 21.79
CA LEU A 34 15.03 2.41 22.29
C LEU A 34 15.85 1.19 22.73
N GLU A 35 15.74 0.80 24.00
CA GLU A 35 16.46 -0.36 24.55
C GLU A 35 17.99 -0.34 24.31
N GLY A 36 18.59 0.85 24.32
CA GLY A 36 20.03 1.03 24.07
C GLY A 36 20.45 0.93 22.60
N LYS A 37 19.49 0.79 21.67
CA LYS A 37 19.71 0.88 20.23
C LYS A 37 19.30 2.26 19.72
N LEU A 38 20.15 2.85 18.89
CA LEU A 38 19.88 4.13 18.25
C LEU A 38 19.01 3.90 16.99
N GLN A 39 17.85 4.54 16.97
CA GLN A 39 16.86 4.44 15.90
C GLN A 39 17.16 5.46 14.79
N TYR A 40 18.25 5.23 14.06
CA TYR A 40 18.69 6.14 12.99
C TYR A 40 17.67 6.29 11.87
N THR A 41 17.02 5.20 11.45
CA THR A 41 15.99 5.25 10.40
C THR A 41 14.87 6.20 10.77
N ALA A 42 14.23 6.00 11.92
CA ALA A 42 13.15 6.87 12.40
C ALA A 42 13.60 8.32 12.59
N PHE A 43 14.84 8.55 13.03
CA PHE A 43 15.41 9.90 13.16
C PHE A 43 15.55 10.59 11.80
N TYR A 44 16.14 9.93 10.80
CA TYR A 44 16.35 10.52 9.48
C TYR A 44 15.04 10.68 8.72
N THR A 45 14.09 9.74 8.84
CA THR A 45 12.74 9.86 8.26
C THR A 45 12.07 11.15 8.72
N GLU A 46 12.01 11.38 10.04
CA GLU A 46 11.41 12.60 10.59
C GLU A 46 12.16 13.86 10.14
N LEU A 47 13.50 13.80 10.07
CA LEU A 47 14.31 14.93 9.64
C LEU A 47 14.12 15.27 8.16
N LEU A 48 14.00 14.27 7.28
CA LEU A 48 13.72 14.44 5.87
C LEU A 48 12.29 14.95 5.66
N THR A 49 11.34 14.44 6.45
CA THR A 49 9.93 14.86 6.41
C THR A 49 9.79 16.34 6.76
N VAL A 50 10.44 16.78 7.84
CA VAL A 50 10.42 18.19 8.27
C VAL A 50 11.13 19.11 7.28
N LYS A 51 12.10 18.60 6.52
CA LYS A 51 12.77 19.34 5.44
C LYS A 51 11.95 19.38 4.14
N GLY A 52 10.80 18.71 4.08
CA GLY A 52 9.98 18.59 2.88
C GLY A 52 10.68 17.78 1.77
N LEU A 53 11.60 16.89 2.15
CA LEU A 53 12.32 16.02 1.21
C LEU A 53 11.58 14.70 0.98
N ILE A 54 10.72 14.29 1.93
CA ILE A 54 9.82 13.14 1.84
C ILE A 54 8.49 13.51 2.51
N ASN A 55 7.37 12.91 2.11
CA ASN A 55 6.10 13.02 2.83
C ASN A 55 5.83 11.70 3.57
N ASN A 56 5.14 11.73 4.72
CA ASN A 56 4.83 10.51 5.48
C ASN A 56 3.89 9.54 4.73
N GLU A 57 3.25 9.96 3.65
CA GLU A 57 2.49 9.09 2.73
C GLU A 57 3.40 8.31 1.78
N THR A 58 4.66 8.70 1.61
CA THR A 58 5.57 8.13 0.59
C THR A 58 6.35 6.90 1.07
N LEU A 59 6.03 6.38 2.26
CA LEU A 59 6.80 5.31 2.90
C LEU A 59 6.16 3.94 2.84
N GLU A 60 5.02 3.78 2.16
CA GLU A 60 4.36 2.46 2.07
C GLU A 60 4.35 1.82 0.69
N ASN A 61 4.62 2.53 -0.41
CA ASN A 61 4.88 1.90 -1.72
C ASN A 61 5.91 2.74 -2.51
N GLU A 62 7.20 2.42 -2.40
CA GLU A 62 8.24 3.02 -3.26
C GLU A 62 8.09 2.47 -4.69
N ILE A 63 7.07 2.95 -5.40
CA ILE A 63 6.98 2.77 -6.85
C ILE A 63 8.14 3.53 -7.46
N SER A 64 8.87 2.86 -8.34
CA SER A 64 9.97 3.40 -9.11
C SER A 64 9.56 4.69 -9.84
N GLU A 65 10.52 5.60 -10.02
CA GLU A 65 10.30 6.85 -10.76
C GLU A 65 9.74 6.60 -12.17
N GLU A 66 10.03 5.45 -12.78
CA GLU A 66 9.53 5.04 -14.10
C GLU A 66 8.02 4.76 -14.10
N ASN A 67 7.52 4.10 -13.06
CA ASN A 67 6.10 3.72 -12.96
C ASN A 67 5.25 4.75 -12.20
N GLN A 68 5.87 5.81 -11.64
CA GLN A 68 5.20 6.81 -10.83
C GLN A 68 4.11 7.60 -11.58
N GLU A 69 4.34 7.93 -12.86
CA GLU A 69 3.34 8.61 -13.68
C GLU A 69 2.12 7.71 -13.93
N LEU A 70 2.37 6.44 -14.25
CA LEU A 70 1.31 5.45 -14.48
C LEU A 70 0.50 5.18 -13.22
N TYR A 71 1.17 5.03 -12.07
CA TYR A 71 0.50 4.88 -10.79
C TYR A 71 -0.42 6.07 -10.48
N GLN A 72 0.06 7.30 -10.65
CA GLN A 72 -0.78 8.48 -10.43
C GLN A 72 -1.96 8.54 -11.40
N GLU A 73 -1.77 8.19 -12.67
CA GLU A 73 -2.87 8.13 -13.63
C GLU A 73 -3.94 7.11 -13.19
N LEU A 74 -3.52 5.89 -12.85
CA LEU A 74 -4.42 4.82 -12.42
C LEU A 74 -5.12 5.14 -11.10
N CYS A 75 -4.40 5.69 -10.11
CA CYS A 75 -4.99 6.16 -8.85
C CYS A 75 -6.07 7.24 -9.08
N ASN A 76 -5.84 8.17 -10.00
CA ASN A 76 -6.82 9.21 -10.32
C ASN A 76 -8.07 8.64 -11.00
N ARG A 77 -7.96 7.51 -11.71
CA ARG A 77 -9.05 6.90 -12.48
C ARG A 77 -9.84 5.87 -11.69
N TYR A 78 -9.16 5.04 -10.91
CA TYR A 78 -9.73 3.87 -10.23
C TYR A 78 -9.72 3.99 -8.70
N GLY A 79 -8.98 4.96 -8.15
CA GLY A 79 -8.78 5.13 -6.71
C GLY A 79 -7.50 4.46 -6.23
N ALA A 80 -6.81 5.09 -5.27
CA ALA A 80 -5.56 4.57 -4.71
C ALA A 80 -5.76 3.19 -4.05
N ASP A 81 -6.85 3.00 -3.31
CA ASP A 81 -7.19 1.74 -2.64
C ASP A 81 -7.17 0.54 -3.62
N ALA A 82 -7.68 0.70 -4.84
CA ALA A 82 -7.69 -0.37 -5.84
C ALA A 82 -6.29 -0.66 -6.40
N ILE A 83 -5.45 0.36 -6.53
CA ILE A 83 -4.08 0.19 -7.04
C ILE A 83 -3.18 -0.40 -5.97
N ASP A 84 -3.33 0.03 -4.73
CA ASP A 84 -2.58 -0.48 -3.59
C ASP A 84 -2.93 -1.96 -3.34
N ALA A 85 -4.21 -2.35 -3.44
CA ALA A 85 -4.62 -3.76 -3.38
C ALA A 85 -4.02 -4.61 -4.52
N PHE A 86 -3.85 -4.05 -5.71
CA PHE A 86 -3.17 -4.74 -6.81
C PHE A 86 -1.67 -4.92 -6.52
N LEU A 87 -1.02 -3.90 -5.96
CA LEU A 87 0.41 -3.93 -5.62
C LEU A 87 0.75 -4.82 -4.42
N GLU A 88 -0.21 -5.13 -3.56
CA GLU A 88 -0.04 -6.15 -2.51
C GLU A 88 0.07 -7.57 -3.11
N LEU A 89 -0.57 -7.78 -4.27
CA LEU A 89 -0.62 -9.08 -4.95
C LEU A 89 0.45 -9.24 -6.05
N TYR A 90 0.77 -8.15 -6.76
CA TYR A 90 1.58 -8.14 -7.97
C TYR A 90 2.72 -7.11 -7.88
N ASP A 91 3.70 -7.22 -8.78
CA ASP A 91 4.84 -6.32 -8.80
C ASP A 91 4.51 -5.00 -9.51
N GLU A 92 5.23 -3.92 -9.20
CA GLU A 92 5.06 -2.62 -9.87
C GLU A 92 5.28 -2.69 -11.39
N ASN A 93 6.05 -3.65 -11.89
CA ASN A 93 6.23 -3.87 -13.32
C ASN A 93 4.95 -4.35 -14.02
N ASP A 94 4.01 -4.93 -13.27
CA ASP A 94 2.75 -5.45 -13.77
C ASP A 94 1.64 -4.38 -13.78
N LEU A 95 1.93 -3.18 -13.29
CA LEU A 95 0.98 -2.07 -13.17
C LEU A 95 0.34 -1.68 -14.52
N GLY A 96 1.07 -1.88 -15.63
CA GLY A 96 0.56 -1.69 -16.99
C GLY A 96 -0.59 -2.62 -17.37
N HIS A 97 -0.76 -3.73 -16.66
CA HIS A 97 -1.83 -4.71 -16.87
C HIS A 97 -3.00 -4.56 -15.89
N PHE A 98 -2.97 -3.56 -15.01
CA PHE A 98 -4.01 -3.31 -14.02
C PHE A 98 -5.41 -3.27 -14.65
N GLU A 99 -5.58 -2.53 -15.75
CA GLU A 99 -6.89 -2.38 -16.40
C GLU A 99 -7.43 -3.70 -16.98
N ASP A 100 -6.53 -4.56 -17.48
CA ASP A 100 -6.88 -5.87 -18.02
C ASP A 100 -7.23 -6.85 -16.90
N ALA A 101 -6.55 -6.73 -15.75
CA ALA A 101 -6.75 -7.54 -14.56
C ALA A 101 -8.03 -7.17 -13.79
N TYR A 102 -8.34 -5.88 -13.65
CA TYR A 102 -9.36 -5.38 -12.74
C TYR A 102 -10.77 -5.86 -13.10
N ARG A 103 -11.52 -6.35 -12.10
CA ARG A 103 -12.91 -6.86 -12.25
C ARG A 103 -13.94 -6.16 -11.38
N GLY A 104 -13.52 -5.19 -10.57
CA GLY A 104 -14.41 -4.38 -9.74
C GLY A 104 -14.18 -4.57 -8.25
N SER A 105 -15.08 -3.96 -7.46
CA SER A 105 -15.06 -4.01 -6.00
C SER A 105 -16.31 -4.69 -5.46
N TYR A 106 -16.13 -5.54 -4.45
CA TYR A 106 -17.15 -6.41 -3.90
C TYR A 106 -16.99 -6.52 -2.38
N ASP A 107 -18.11 -6.69 -1.67
CA ASP A 107 -18.13 -6.84 -0.21
C ASP A 107 -17.50 -8.16 0.27
N SER A 108 -17.45 -9.17 -0.61
CA SER A 108 -16.83 -10.48 -0.37
C SER A 108 -16.57 -11.25 -1.66
N GLU A 109 -15.77 -12.30 -1.56
CA GLU A 109 -15.51 -13.23 -2.65
C GLU A 109 -16.77 -13.97 -3.11
N ALA A 110 -17.67 -14.26 -2.18
CA ALA A 110 -18.97 -14.86 -2.46
C ALA A 110 -19.86 -13.92 -3.29
N ALA A 111 -19.85 -12.61 -3.01
CA ALA A 111 -20.60 -11.63 -3.79
C ALA A 111 -20.10 -11.56 -5.23
N PHE A 112 -18.77 -11.58 -5.43
CA PHE A 112 -18.20 -11.69 -6.77
C PHE A 112 -18.58 -13.00 -7.46
N ALA A 113 -18.49 -14.14 -6.76
CA ALA A 113 -18.81 -15.44 -7.33
C ALA A 113 -20.26 -15.53 -7.83
N GLU A 114 -21.20 -14.93 -7.08
CA GLU A 114 -22.61 -14.84 -7.46
C GLU A 114 -22.79 -14.00 -8.73
N GLU A 115 -22.32 -12.75 -8.74
CA GLU A 115 -22.47 -11.85 -9.90
C GLU A 115 -21.79 -12.44 -11.14
N PHE A 116 -20.55 -12.91 -10.99
CA PHE A 116 -19.79 -13.51 -12.09
C PHE A 116 -20.53 -14.72 -12.70
N THR A 117 -21.11 -15.59 -11.86
CA THR A 117 -21.79 -16.79 -12.35
C THR A 117 -23.17 -16.48 -12.92
N ALA A 118 -23.94 -15.61 -12.27
CA ALA A 118 -25.30 -15.25 -12.68
C ALA A 118 -25.29 -14.37 -13.92
N ASP A 119 -24.49 -13.29 -13.92
CA ASP A 119 -24.59 -12.24 -14.94
C ASP A 119 -23.70 -12.51 -16.14
N ILE A 120 -22.50 -13.08 -15.95
CA ILE A 120 -21.57 -13.35 -17.06
C ILE A 120 -21.84 -14.71 -17.70
N TYR A 121 -22.09 -15.75 -16.89
CA TYR A 121 -22.40 -17.09 -17.41
C TYR A 121 -23.89 -17.35 -17.61
N GLY A 122 -24.76 -16.42 -17.22
CA GLY A 122 -26.20 -16.54 -17.41
C GLY A 122 -26.83 -17.67 -16.60
N PHE A 123 -26.24 -17.99 -15.44
CA PHE A 123 -26.75 -19.06 -14.59
C PHE A 123 -28.01 -18.59 -13.84
N ASP A 124 -29.15 -19.16 -14.21
CA ASP A 124 -30.44 -18.93 -13.54
C ASP A 124 -30.92 -20.23 -12.88
N ALA A 125 -30.61 -20.38 -11.60
CA ALA A 125 -31.07 -21.53 -10.83
C ALA A 125 -32.55 -21.34 -10.43
N PRO A 126 -33.35 -22.44 -10.40
CA PRO A 126 -34.67 -22.38 -9.82
C PRO A 126 -34.62 -21.87 -8.37
N SER A 127 -35.56 -21.00 -7.99
CA SER A 127 -35.61 -20.33 -6.66
C SER A 127 -35.55 -21.22 -5.40
N PHE A 128 -35.76 -22.54 -5.52
CA PHE A 128 -35.63 -23.48 -4.40
C PHE A 128 -34.23 -24.09 -4.27
N VAL A 129 -33.33 -23.83 -5.22
CA VAL A 129 -31.93 -24.24 -5.20
C VAL A 129 -31.16 -23.21 -4.40
N VAL A 130 -30.40 -23.68 -3.42
CA VAL A 130 -29.44 -22.87 -2.68
C VAL A 130 -28.06 -23.12 -3.27
N VAL A 131 -27.37 -22.05 -3.65
CA VAL A 131 -26.01 -22.09 -4.17
C VAL A 131 -25.06 -21.63 -3.09
N ASP A 132 -23.94 -22.35 -2.94
CA ASP A 132 -22.88 -22.00 -2.00
C ASP A 132 -21.80 -21.21 -2.75
N TRP A 133 -21.90 -19.89 -2.69
CA TRP A 133 -21.00 -18.99 -3.41
C TRP A 133 -19.60 -18.93 -2.78
N ASP A 134 -19.50 -19.07 -1.45
CA ASP A 134 -18.23 -19.22 -0.75
C ASP A 134 -17.48 -20.47 -1.23
N ALA A 135 -18.16 -21.62 -1.31
CA ALA A 135 -17.57 -22.85 -1.84
C ALA A 135 -17.20 -22.71 -3.33
N THR A 136 -18.02 -21.99 -4.10
CA THR A 136 -17.77 -21.75 -5.53
C THR A 136 -16.47 -20.99 -5.75
N TRP A 137 -16.25 -19.93 -4.95
CA TRP A 137 -14.99 -19.21 -4.93
C TRP A 137 -13.82 -20.11 -4.52
N ASN A 138 -13.89 -20.68 -3.31
CA ASN A 138 -12.78 -21.40 -2.69
C ASN A 138 -12.34 -22.66 -3.45
N CYS A 139 -13.24 -23.30 -4.20
CA CYS A 139 -12.93 -24.51 -4.94
C CYS A 139 -12.59 -24.27 -6.42
N ASN A 140 -12.99 -23.15 -7.01
CA ASN A 140 -12.83 -22.94 -8.45
C ASN A 140 -12.31 -21.54 -8.79
N LEU A 141 -13.04 -20.48 -8.42
CA LEU A 141 -12.71 -19.13 -8.92
C LEU A 141 -11.42 -18.56 -8.32
N CYS A 142 -11.03 -18.96 -7.10
CA CYS A 142 -9.79 -18.52 -6.47
C CYS A 142 -8.52 -18.91 -7.25
N TYR A 143 -8.61 -19.85 -8.21
CA TYR A 143 -7.49 -20.20 -9.09
C TYR A 143 -7.32 -19.23 -10.26
N ASP A 144 -8.39 -18.57 -10.68
CA ASP A 144 -8.42 -17.66 -11.84
C ASP A 144 -8.47 -16.19 -11.43
N PHE A 145 -8.84 -15.91 -10.18
CA PHE A 145 -8.99 -14.57 -9.62
C PHE A 145 -8.31 -14.46 -8.25
N ASP A 146 -7.86 -13.25 -7.94
CA ASP A 146 -7.49 -12.82 -6.59
C ASP A 146 -8.54 -11.85 -6.05
N PHE A 147 -8.68 -11.84 -4.72
CA PHE A 147 -9.48 -10.89 -3.99
C PHE A 147 -8.61 -10.29 -2.88
N GLU A 148 -8.44 -8.97 -2.89
CA GLU A 148 -7.65 -8.25 -1.89
C GLU A 148 -8.34 -6.93 -1.56
N ASP A 149 -8.48 -6.62 -0.27
CA ASP A 149 -9.12 -5.39 0.24
C ASP A 149 -10.45 -4.99 -0.45
N GLY A 150 -11.26 -5.97 -0.84
CA GLY A 150 -12.55 -5.72 -1.47
C GLY A 150 -12.48 -5.50 -2.98
N PHE A 151 -11.33 -5.78 -3.63
CA PHE A 151 -11.13 -5.68 -5.07
C PHE A 151 -10.80 -7.04 -5.68
N VAL A 152 -11.30 -7.28 -6.90
CA VAL A 152 -11.07 -8.52 -7.62
C VAL A 152 -10.20 -8.29 -8.84
N PHE A 153 -9.20 -9.15 -9.00
CA PHE A 153 -8.27 -9.14 -10.13
C PHE A 153 -8.25 -10.51 -10.80
N ASN A 154 -8.30 -10.55 -12.13
CA ASN A 154 -8.04 -11.76 -12.89
C ASN A 154 -6.55 -12.10 -12.81
N LYS A 155 -6.17 -13.38 -12.82
CA LYS A 155 -4.76 -13.83 -12.81
C LYS A 155 -4.15 -13.98 -14.20
N ASN A 156 -5.01 -14.03 -15.22
CA ASN A 156 -4.68 -14.30 -16.61
C ASN A 156 -4.91 -13.05 -17.46
N TRP A 157 -4.23 -11.96 -17.10
CA TRP A 157 -4.14 -10.73 -17.89
C TRP A 157 -2.99 -10.78 -18.91
#